data_AF-A0A821QKR1-F1
#
_entry.id   AF-A0A821QKR1-F1
#
_cell.length_a   1.000
_cell.length_b   1.000
_cell.length_c   1.000
_cell.angle_alpha   90.00
_cell.angle_beta   90.00
_cell.angle_gamma   90.00
#
_symmetry.space_group_name_H-M   'P 1'
#
loop_
_entity.id
_entity.type
_entity.pdbx_description
1 polymer ?
#
loop_
_entity_poly.entity_id
_entity_poly.type
_entity_poly.pdbx_seq_one_letter_code
_entity_poly.pdbx_strand_id
1 'polypeptide(L)'
;MSDGQLERTLADKPTMQRHIRCALGEGPCDTVGIRLRTLAPLVLRGACPQCTIQETRQIRRTLAFVQRNFPWEWAKIVRQYG
;
A
#
# COMPACT_ATOMS: atom_id res chain seq x y z
N MET A 1 13.62 -4.18 -0.17
CA MET A 1 12.90 -4.60 -1.39
C MET A 1 13.44 -3.79 -2.55
N SER A 2 13.88 -4.42 -3.65
CA SER A 2 14.29 -3.70 -4.85
C SER A 2 13.08 -3.24 -5.68
N ASP A 3 13.27 -2.30 -6.60
CA ASP A 3 12.20 -1.81 -7.47
C ASP A 3 11.60 -2.93 -8.34
N GLY A 4 12.43 -3.83 -8.88
CA GLY A 4 11.93 -4.99 -9.64
C GLY A 4 11.17 -6.01 -8.79
N GLN A 5 11.45 -6.10 -7.49
CA GLN A 5 10.62 -6.92 -6.57
C GLN A 5 9.26 -6.25 -6.34
N LEU A 6 9.22 -4.93 -6.17
CA LEU A 6 7.97 -4.19 -6.03
C LEU A 6 7.07 -4.40 -7.25
N GLU A 7 7.61 -4.25 -8.46
CA GLU A 7 6.83 -4.39 -9.70
C GLU A 7 6.21 -5.78 -9.85
N ARG A 8 6.95 -6.84 -9.49
CA ARG A 8 6.40 -8.21 -9.47
C ARG A 8 5.26 -8.35 -8.48
N THR A 9 5.40 -7.79 -7.27
CA THR A 9 4.32 -7.80 -6.27
C THR A 9 3.10 -7.00 -6.74
N LEU A 10 3.29 -5.84 -7.37
CA LEU A 10 2.19 -5.04 -7.91
C LEU A 10 1.46 -5.79 -9.04
N ALA A 11 2.19 -6.51 -9.90
CA ALA A 11 1.63 -7.31 -10.97
C ALA A 11 0.88 -8.56 -10.46
N ASP A 12 1.21 -9.05 -9.26
CA ASP A 12 0.51 -10.16 -8.61
C ASP A 12 -0.80 -9.69 -7.96
N LYS A 13 -1.88 -9.73 -8.74
CA LYS A 13 -3.23 -9.31 -8.32
C LYS A 13 -3.72 -10.03 -7.05
N PRO A 14 -3.63 -11.37 -6.91
CA PRO A 14 -3.96 -12.06 -5.66
C PRO A 14 -3.21 -11.51 -4.44
N THR A 15 -1.91 -11.27 -4.56
CA THR A 15 -1.09 -10.73 -3.47
C THR A 15 -1.51 -9.30 -3.14
N MET A 16 -1.72 -8.45 -4.14
CA MET A 16 -2.22 -7.09 -3.95
C MET A 16 -3.58 -7.07 -3.24
N GLN A 17 -4.52 -7.94 -3.62
CA GLN A 17 -5.81 -8.04 -2.95
C GLN A 17 -5.69 -8.48 -1.48
N ARG A 18 -4.71 -9.30 -1.12
CA ARG A 18 -4.44 -9.64 0.28
C ARG A 18 -3.92 -8.44 1.06
N HIS A 19 -2.96 -7.70 0.50
CA HIS A 19 -2.42 -6.50 1.12
C HIS A 19 -3.47 -5.39 1.28
N ILE A 20 -4.34 -5.20 0.27
CA ILE A 20 -5.45 -4.24 0.34
C ILE A 20 -6.46 -4.64 1.43
N ARG A 21 -6.87 -5.92 1.48
CA ARG A 21 -7.75 -6.40 2.55
C ARG A 21 -7.13 -6.23 3.93
N CYS A 22 -5.84 -6.54 4.07
CA CYS A 22 -5.09 -6.27 5.29
C CYS A 22 -5.13 -4.78 5.68
N ALA A 23 -4.91 -3.88 4.72
CA ALA A 23 -4.98 -2.43 4.95
C ALA A 23 -6.37 -1.98 5.39
N LEU A 24 -7.44 -2.61 4.89
CA LEU A 24 -8.82 -2.32 5.29
C LEU A 24 -9.27 -3.04 6.57
N GLY A 25 -8.44 -3.91 7.16
CA GLY A 25 -8.83 -4.77 8.28
C GLY A 25 -9.78 -5.90 7.92
N GLU A 26 -9.93 -6.20 6.62
CA GLU A 26 -10.83 -7.23 6.06
C GLU A 26 -10.13 -8.60 5.87
N GLY A 27 -8.94 -8.81 6.43
CA GLY A 27 -8.22 -10.07 6.28
C GLY A 27 -6.86 -10.12 6.99
N PRO A 28 -6.18 -11.29 6.93
CA PRO A 28 -4.88 -11.47 7.57
C PRO A 28 -3.82 -10.61 6.88
N CYS A 29 -2.89 -10.11 7.68
CA CYS A 29 -1.73 -9.36 7.23
C CYS A 29 -0.46 -10.19 7.39
N ASP A 30 0.41 -10.15 6.39
CA ASP A 30 1.80 -10.57 6.52
C ASP A 30 2.68 -9.39 6.98
N THR A 31 3.97 -9.64 7.21
CA THR A 31 4.91 -8.61 7.69
C THR A 31 4.99 -7.40 6.76
N VAL A 32 4.92 -7.62 5.45
CA VAL A 32 4.89 -6.57 4.43
C VAL A 32 3.57 -5.79 4.49
N GLY A 33 2.43 -6.49 4.54
CA GLY A 33 1.11 -5.89 4.65
C GLY A 33 0.93 -5.06 5.92
N ILE A 34 1.43 -5.51 7.08
CA ILE A 34 1.41 -4.74 8.33
C ILE A 34 2.19 -3.44 8.14
N ARG A 35 3.40 -3.52 7.57
CA ARG A 35 4.25 -2.33 7.36
C ARG A 35 3.59 -1.36 6.39
N LEU A 36 3.01 -1.84 5.29
CA LEU A 36 2.25 -1.01 4.36
C LEU A 36 1.03 -0.38 5.02
N ARG A 37 0.25 -1.12 5.81
CA ARG A 37 -0.91 -0.59 6.54
C ARG A 37 -0.53 0.54 7.51
N THR A 38 0.60 0.44 8.18
CA THR A 38 1.07 1.47 9.13
C THR A 38 1.61 2.71 8.41
N LEU A 39 2.34 2.53 7.30
CA LEU A 39 3.03 3.62 6.62
C LEU A 39 2.19 4.30 5.53
N ALA A 40 1.30 3.58 4.85
CA ALA A 40 0.46 4.12 3.78
C ALA A 40 -0.36 5.35 4.20
N PRO A 41 -1.02 5.38 5.38
CA PRO A 41 -1.76 6.57 5.84
C PRO A 41 -0.85 7.79 6.03
N LEU A 42 0.37 7.59 6.51
CA LEU A 42 1.35 8.66 6.72
C LEU A 42 1.79 9.26 5.38
N VAL A 43 2.12 8.40 4.42
CA VAL A 43 2.49 8.83 3.06
C VAL A 43 1.30 9.51 2.36
N LEU A 44 0.08 9.02 2.55
CA LEU A 44 -1.15 9.63 2.00
C LEU A 44 -1.37 11.05 2.52
N ARG A 45 -1.12 11.30 3.81
CA ARG A 45 -1.22 12.63 4.45
C ARG A 45 -0.05 13.56 4.13
N GLY A 46 0.92 13.11 3.33
CA GLY A 46 2.02 13.93 2.83
C GLY A 46 3.30 13.88 3.68
N ALA A 47 3.32 13.18 4.81
CA ALA A 47 4.51 13.10 5.68
C ALA A 47 4.70 11.70 6.28
N CYS A 48 5.83 11.06 5.97
CA CYS A 48 6.25 9.82 6.64
C CYS A 48 7.65 9.98 7.24
N PRO A 49 7.77 10.52 8.47
CA PRO A 49 9.08 10.73 9.11
C PRO A 49 9.82 9.43 9.45
N GLN A 50 9.09 8.31 9.53
CA GLN A 50 9.63 6.97 9.81
C GLN A 50 9.94 6.16 8.54
N CYS A 51 9.71 6.73 7.35
CA CYS A 51 10.02 6.08 6.09
C CYS A 51 11.40 6.51 5.59
N THR A 52 12.16 5.58 5.02
CA THR A 52 13.29 5.92 4.16
C THR A 52 12.82 6.56 2.85
N ILE A 53 13.73 7.21 2.11
CA ILE A 53 13.44 7.76 0.77
C ILE A 53 12.94 6.66 -0.17
N GLN A 54 13.54 5.46 -0.08
CA GLN A 54 13.15 4.31 -0.87
C GLN A 54 11.74 3.83 -0.50
N GLU A 55 11.44 3.64 0.79
CA GLU A 55 10.10 3.23 1.24
C GLU A 55 9.04 4.24 0.82
N THR A 56 9.30 5.54 0.97
CA THR A 56 8.37 6.59 0.54
C THR A 56 8.06 6.49 -0.96
N ARG A 57 9.08 6.28 -1.78
CA ARG A 57 8.93 6.10 -3.24
C ARG A 57 8.11 4.85 -3.56
N GLN A 58 8.40 3.74 -2.89
CA GLN A 58 7.70 2.47 -3.10
C GLN A 58 6.24 2.56 -2.69
N ILE A 59 5.94 3.12 -1.52
CA ILE A 59 4.56 3.32 -1.05
C ILE A 59 3.80 4.24 -2.00
N ARG A 60 4.39 5.35 -2.46
CA ARG A 60 3.74 6.23 -3.46
C ARG A 60 3.41 5.48 -4.75
N ARG A 61 4.33 4.65 -5.26
CA ARG A 61 4.07 3.80 -6.44
C ARG A 61 2.93 2.81 -6.17
N THR A 62 2.92 2.15 -5.00
CA THR A 62 1.86 1.24 -4.61
C THR A 62 0.51 1.95 -4.52
N LEU A 63 0.43 3.11 -3.87
CA LEU A 63 -0.80 3.90 -3.77
C LEU A 63 -1.32 4.31 -5.15
N ALA A 64 -0.44 4.79 -6.04
CA ALA A 64 -0.81 5.13 -7.41
C ALA A 64 -1.29 3.90 -8.21
N PHE A 65 -0.70 2.73 -7.97
CA PHE A 65 -1.15 1.47 -8.58
C PHE A 65 -2.52 1.06 -8.05
N VAL A 66 -2.77 1.14 -6.74
CA VAL A 66 -4.08 0.83 -6.13
C VAL A 66 -5.15 1.78 -6.64
N GLN A 67 -4.88 3.08 -6.68
CA GLN A 67 -5.80 4.09 -7.21
C GLN A 67 -6.24 3.78 -8.66
N ARG A 68 -5.31 3.30 -9.51
CA ARG A 68 -5.60 3.01 -10.92
C ARG A 68 -6.28 1.65 -11.14
N ASN A 69 -5.90 0.62 -10.38
CA ASN A 69 -6.31 -0.77 -10.65
C ASN A 69 -7.39 -1.29 -9.69
N PHE A 70 -7.59 -0.65 -8.54
CA PHE A 70 -8.52 -1.04 -7.47
C PHE A 70 -9.30 0.19 -6.97
N PRO A 71 -10.10 0.85 -7.82
CA PRO A 71 -10.73 2.14 -7.49
C PRO A 71 -11.74 2.05 -6.33
N TRP A 72 -12.43 0.92 -6.18
CA TRP A 72 -13.40 0.70 -5.10
C TRP A 72 -12.72 0.58 -3.75
N GLU A 73 -11.65 -0.21 -3.68
CA GLU A 73 -10.86 -0.37 -2.47
C GLU A 73 -10.06 0.89 -2.16
N TRP A 74 -9.58 1.60 -3.18
CA TRP A 74 -8.98 2.92 -3.02
C TRP A 74 -9.93 3.90 -2.34
N ALA A 75 -11.19 3.97 -2.76
CA ALA A 75 -12.19 4.82 -2.12
C ALA A 75 -12.37 4.48 -0.62
N LYS A 76 -12.35 3.18 -0.27
CA LYS A 76 -12.38 2.75 1.14
C LYS A 76 -11.13 3.20 1.91
N ILE A 77 -9.94 3.03 1.33
CA ILE A 77 -8.65 3.44 1.93
C ILE A 77 -8.65 4.94 2.19
N VAL A 78 -9.04 5.76 1.20
CA VAL A 78 -9.12 7.22 1.36
C VAL A 78 -10.14 7.61 2.41
N ARG A 79 -11.30 6.94 2.47
CA ARG A 79 -12.30 7.19 3.51
C ARG A 79 -11.80 6.84 4.92
N GLN A 80 -10.98 5.80 5.05
CA GLN A 80 -10.48 5.32 6.35
C GLN A 80 -9.25 6.10 6.83
N TYR A 81 -8.40 6.56 5.91
CA TYR A 81 -7.08 7.10 6.22
C TYR A 81 -6.79 8.52 5.72
N GLY A 82 -7.60 9.02 4.78
CA GLY A 82 -7.52 10.38 4.25
C GLY A 82 -7.90 11.45 5.24
#